data_AF-A0A7S4PTX5-F1
#
_entry.id   AF-A0A7S4PTX5-F1
#
_cell.length_a   1.000
_cell.length_b   1.000
_cell.length_c   1.000
_cell.angle_alpha   90.00
_cell.angle_beta   90.00
_cell.angle_gamma   90.00
#
_symmetry.space_group_name_H-M   'P 1'
#
loop_
_entity.id
_entity.type
_entity.pdbx_description
1 polymer ?
#
loop_
_entity_poly.entity_id
_entity_poly.type
_entity_poly.pdbx_seq_one_letter_code
_entity_poly.pdbx_strand_id
1 'polypeptide(L)'
;MENLLQVWIYNSFDQGSEGGSEAGAMYLAASMLSHSCSPNAAWHMDEANSFILHARKPIREGEEVTIPYLSPADLCLPTGDRREILSTSKAFWCGCERCVAPRDSTRSFRCPRCAVGSALVAASESGREAVGAGGGGDAPDAERLVCSSCGALSDAEATALLAAEAALRPWAREQAAHEGATKGPDSRLPGSDTDAAEGALERLRSAEAAGLDDKHWIVDVARGAAATEQPAMACELLRQRISAQGHVGAHAATKRARLHHALGEALCVLGDTESLQEAVAAYNVAAESLALLFGDDHPEHREAATLRDLTAKKLAHKQRAETGRPLGSGSDPASHAGGKRAALARKRGR
;
A
#
# COMPACT_ATOMS: atom_id res chain seq x y z
N MET A 1 -18.25 -20.09 29.74
CA MET A 1 -18.02 -18.69 29.33
C MET A 1 -16.68 -18.55 28.63
N GLU A 2 -15.60 -19.11 29.17
CA GLU A 2 -14.25 -19.12 28.56
C GLU A 2 -14.22 -19.64 27.11
N ASN A 3 -14.88 -20.77 26.81
CA ASN A 3 -14.91 -21.30 25.44
C ASN A 3 -15.57 -20.34 24.44
N LEU A 4 -16.62 -19.62 24.83
CA LEU A 4 -17.28 -18.66 23.94
C LEU A 4 -16.39 -17.43 23.69
N LEU A 5 -15.62 -17.00 24.69
CA LEU A 5 -14.64 -15.93 24.53
C LEU A 5 -13.52 -16.34 23.57
N GLN A 6 -13.02 -17.58 23.67
CA GLN A 6 -12.02 -18.09 22.73
C GLN A 6 -12.57 -18.18 21.31
N VAL A 7 -13.81 -18.67 21.15
CA VAL A 7 -14.47 -18.68 19.85
C VAL A 7 -14.52 -17.28 19.26
N TRP A 8 -14.90 -16.27 20.05
CA TRP A 8 -14.89 -14.88 19.62
C TRP A 8 -13.49 -14.40 19.20
N ILE A 9 -12.50 -14.50 20.09
CA ILE A 9 -11.11 -14.04 19.85
C ILE A 9 -10.53 -14.58 18.54
N TYR A 10 -10.77 -15.86 18.24
CA TYR A 10 -10.18 -16.49 17.06
C TYR A 10 -11.01 -16.32 15.78
N ASN A 11 -12.32 -16.10 15.87
CA ASN A 11 -13.23 -16.13 14.72
C ASN A 11 -13.97 -14.81 14.44
N SER A 12 -13.80 -13.79 15.29
CA SER A 12 -14.36 -12.47 15.02
C SER A 12 -13.61 -11.76 13.90
N PHE A 13 -14.36 -10.97 13.15
CA PHE A 13 -13.90 -10.06 12.11
C PHE A 13 -14.13 -8.64 12.60
N ASP A 14 -13.08 -7.84 12.65
CA ASP A 14 -13.16 -6.47 13.14
C ASP A 14 -13.91 -5.60 12.16
N GLN A 15 -14.88 -4.80 12.64
CA GLN A 15 -15.57 -3.83 11.79
C GLN A 15 -14.64 -2.66 11.49
N GLY A 16 -14.22 -2.53 10.24
CA GLY A 16 -13.50 -1.35 9.79
C GLY A 16 -14.47 -0.25 9.40
N SER A 17 -14.76 0.69 10.29
CA SER A 17 -15.03 2.07 9.88
C SER A 17 -13.78 2.90 10.17
N GLU A 18 -13.50 3.89 9.32
CA GLU A 18 -12.48 4.90 9.60
C GLU A 18 -12.65 5.43 11.04
N GLY A 19 -11.60 5.36 11.85
CA GLY A 19 -11.64 5.74 13.27
C GLY A 19 -11.50 4.60 14.29
N GLY A 20 -11.35 3.35 13.87
CA GLY A 20 -11.17 2.20 14.76
C GLY A 20 -12.49 1.79 15.43
N SER A 21 -12.94 0.55 15.24
CA SER A 21 -14.14 0.08 15.91
C SER A 21 -13.82 -0.74 17.15
N GLU A 22 -14.69 -0.60 18.15
CA GLU A 22 -14.78 -1.44 19.34
C GLU A 22 -15.71 -2.66 19.10
N ALA A 23 -16.05 -2.98 17.84
CA ALA A 23 -17.08 -3.97 17.49
C ALA A 23 -16.59 -5.02 16.50
N GLY A 24 -16.78 -6.29 16.84
CA GLY A 24 -16.52 -7.43 15.96
C GLY A 24 -17.81 -8.08 15.47
N ALA A 25 -17.74 -8.77 14.34
CA ALA A 25 -18.80 -9.63 13.83
C ALA A 25 -18.31 -11.07 13.68
N MET A 26 -19.21 -12.04 13.78
CA MET A 26 -18.92 -13.45 13.53
C MET A 26 -19.79 -13.99 12.42
N TYR A 27 -19.17 -14.71 11.48
CA TYR A 27 -19.86 -15.31 10.35
C TYR A 27 -19.46 -16.78 10.26
N LEU A 28 -20.42 -17.68 10.52
CA LEU A 28 -20.14 -19.12 10.59
C LEU A 28 -19.41 -19.65 9.33
N ALA A 29 -19.86 -19.25 8.14
CA ALA A 29 -19.24 -19.69 6.89
C ALA A 29 -17.85 -19.08 6.67
N ALA A 30 -17.66 -17.79 6.98
CA ALA A 30 -16.36 -17.14 6.80
C ALA A 30 -15.31 -17.65 7.81
N SER A 31 -15.74 -18.03 9.01
CA SER A 31 -14.86 -18.63 10.03
C SER A 31 -14.29 -20.01 9.63
N MET A 32 -14.82 -20.63 8.55
CA MET A 32 -14.27 -21.87 8.00
C MET A 32 -13.18 -21.63 6.95
N LEU A 33 -12.95 -20.38 6.51
CA LEU A 33 -11.95 -20.05 5.50
C LEU A 33 -10.56 -20.01 6.12
N SER A 34 -9.63 -20.82 5.61
CA SER A 34 -8.25 -20.85 6.07
C SER A 34 -7.48 -19.57 5.71
N HIS A 35 -6.43 -19.32 6.48
CA HIS A 35 -5.47 -18.28 6.16
C HIS A 35 -4.51 -18.67 5.04
N SER A 36 -4.23 -17.74 4.14
CA SER A 36 -2.99 -17.73 3.37
C SER A 36 -2.37 -16.33 3.33
N CYS A 37 -1.04 -16.24 3.40
CA CYS A 37 -0.32 -15.00 3.11
C CYS A 37 -0.35 -14.65 1.61
N SER A 38 -0.75 -15.58 0.75
CA SER A 38 -0.95 -15.40 -0.70
C SER A 38 -2.40 -15.82 -1.04
N PRO A 39 -3.40 -15.13 -0.45
CA PRO A 39 -4.78 -15.60 -0.50
C PRO A 39 -5.35 -15.48 -1.92
N ASN A 40 -6.27 -16.39 -2.25
CA ASN A 40 -6.98 -16.36 -3.53
C ASN A 40 -8.32 -15.62 -3.47
N ALA A 41 -8.77 -15.24 -2.27
CA ALA A 41 -9.92 -14.37 -2.06
C ALA A 41 -9.59 -13.12 -1.24
N ALA A 42 -10.38 -12.08 -1.43
CA ALA A 42 -10.43 -10.85 -0.68
C ALA A 42 -11.83 -10.73 -0.07
N TRP A 43 -11.92 -10.04 1.05
CA TRP A 43 -13.20 -9.84 1.72
C TRP A 43 -13.30 -8.42 2.27
N HIS A 44 -14.53 -7.97 2.45
CA HIS A 44 -14.89 -6.78 3.20
C HIS A 44 -16.26 -6.99 3.85
N MET A 45 -16.67 -6.06 4.71
CA MET A 45 -18.04 -6.01 5.22
C MET A 45 -18.75 -4.81 4.60
N ASP A 46 -19.96 -5.04 4.12
CA ASP A 46 -20.82 -3.95 3.63
C ASP A 46 -21.46 -3.17 4.80
N GLU A 47 -22.21 -2.11 4.47
CA GLU A 47 -22.92 -1.27 5.45
C GLU A 47 -23.96 -2.04 6.28
N ALA A 48 -24.42 -3.20 5.80
CA ALA A 48 -25.37 -4.07 6.48
C ALA A 48 -24.68 -5.15 7.34
N ASN A 49 -23.34 -5.10 7.48
CA ASN A 49 -22.53 -6.14 8.11
C ASN A 49 -22.70 -7.51 7.44
N SER A 50 -22.83 -7.53 6.12
CA SER A 50 -22.72 -8.75 5.34
C SER A 50 -21.25 -9.02 5.01
N PHE A 51 -20.81 -10.26 5.16
CA PHE A 51 -19.48 -10.68 4.74
C PHE A 51 -19.46 -10.88 3.22
N ILE A 52 -18.77 -9.99 2.50
CA ILE A 52 -18.66 -10.05 1.06
C ILE A 52 -17.30 -10.65 0.68
N LEU A 53 -17.32 -11.73 -0.10
CA LEU A 53 -16.13 -12.48 -0.51
C LEU A 53 -15.96 -12.42 -2.04
N HIS A 54 -14.80 -11.96 -2.49
CA HIS A 54 -14.43 -11.85 -3.90
C HIS A 54 -13.23 -12.71 -4.23
N ALA A 55 -13.26 -13.39 -5.37
CA ALA A 55 -12.08 -14.04 -5.92
C ALA A 55 -11.09 -12.98 -6.42
N ARG A 56 -9.82 -13.07 -6.00
CA ARG A 56 -8.74 -12.15 -6.42
C ARG A 56 -7.96 -12.67 -7.62
N LYS A 57 -8.09 -13.96 -7.89
CA LYS A 57 -7.48 -14.67 -9.01
C LYS A 57 -8.44 -15.80 -9.41
N PRO A 58 -8.32 -16.36 -10.62
CA PRO A 58 -9.09 -17.54 -10.99
C PRO A 58 -8.86 -18.67 -9.97
N ILE A 59 -9.95 -19.27 -9.49
CA ILE A 59 -9.96 -20.38 -8.52
C ILE A 59 -10.47 -21.61 -9.25
N ARG A 60 -9.70 -22.70 -9.27
CA ARG A 60 -10.12 -23.95 -9.93
C ARG A 60 -11.11 -24.72 -9.07
N GLU A 61 -11.93 -25.57 -9.70
CA GLU A 61 -12.78 -26.52 -8.96
C GLU A 61 -11.91 -27.39 -8.04
N GLY A 62 -12.30 -27.50 -6.77
CA GLY A 62 -11.55 -28.21 -5.73
C GLY A 62 -10.37 -27.45 -5.12
N GLU A 63 -10.01 -26.25 -5.61
CA GLU A 63 -9.00 -25.40 -4.98
C GLU A 63 -9.57 -24.77 -3.69
N GLU A 64 -8.79 -24.83 -2.60
CA GLU A 64 -9.19 -24.23 -1.33
C GLU A 64 -9.31 -22.71 -1.45
N VAL A 65 -10.40 -22.14 -0.95
CA VAL A 65 -10.58 -20.69 -0.85
C VAL A 65 -9.93 -20.19 0.44
N THR A 66 -9.00 -19.25 0.32
CA THR A 66 -8.23 -18.71 1.44
C THR A 66 -8.32 -17.19 1.51
N ILE A 67 -8.31 -16.67 2.74
CA ILE A 67 -8.36 -15.23 3.03
C ILE A 67 -7.14 -14.80 3.85
N PRO A 68 -6.77 -13.51 3.86
CA PRO A 68 -5.79 -13.02 4.81
C PRO A 68 -6.44 -12.81 6.18
N TYR A 69 -5.77 -13.27 7.24
CA TYR A 69 -6.06 -12.90 8.63
C TYR A 69 -5.19 -11.72 9.09
N LEU A 70 -4.28 -11.31 8.23
CA LEU A 70 -3.36 -10.19 8.42
C LEU A 70 -3.91 -8.97 7.69
N SER A 71 -3.65 -7.79 8.22
CA SER A 71 -3.97 -6.55 7.50
C SER A 71 -3.19 -6.47 6.18
N PRO A 72 -3.63 -5.63 5.21
CA PRO A 72 -2.85 -5.36 4.00
C PRO A 72 -1.41 -4.89 4.26
N ALA A 73 -1.18 -4.16 5.36
CA ALA A 73 0.15 -3.73 5.78
C ALA A 73 0.99 -4.91 6.29
N ASP A 74 0.41 -5.73 7.19
CA ASP A 74 1.08 -6.91 7.75
C ASP A 74 1.38 -7.98 6.71
N LEU A 75 0.52 -8.09 5.69
CA LEU A 75 0.78 -8.95 4.52
C LEU A 75 2.06 -8.58 3.79
N CYS A 76 2.62 -7.37 3.96
CA CYS A 76 3.85 -6.93 3.33
C CYS A 76 5.08 -7.05 4.25
N LEU A 77 4.91 -7.52 5.49
CA LEU A 77 6.00 -7.80 6.42
C LEU A 77 6.73 -9.10 6.06
N PRO A 78 7.98 -9.31 6.55
CA PRO A 78 8.71 -10.56 6.41
C PRO A 78 8.02 -11.75 7.07
N THR A 79 8.42 -12.94 6.67
CA THR A 79 7.83 -14.22 7.05
C THR A 79 7.90 -14.47 8.54
N GLY A 80 9.00 -14.04 9.19
CA GLY A 80 9.14 -14.09 10.64
C GLY A 80 8.05 -13.26 11.34
N ASP A 81 7.92 -11.98 10.97
CA ASP A 81 6.96 -11.06 11.58
C ASP A 81 5.51 -11.49 11.33
N ARG A 82 5.18 -11.94 10.11
CA ARG A 82 3.83 -12.47 9.82
C ARG A 82 3.49 -13.69 10.68
N ARG A 83 4.44 -14.61 10.86
CA ARG A 83 4.25 -15.79 11.70
C ARG A 83 4.18 -15.45 13.18
N GLU A 84 4.94 -14.47 13.64
CA GLU A 84 4.85 -13.94 15.00
C GLU A 84 3.46 -13.37 15.28
N ILE A 85 2.92 -12.56 14.36
CA ILE A 85 1.56 -12.01 14.45
C ILE A 85 0.52 -13.14 14.48
N LEU A 86 0.60 -14.10 13.54
CA LEU A 86 -0.37 -15.20 13.46
C LEU A 86 -0.28 -16.17 14.65
N SER A 87 0.92 -16.45 15.14
CA SER A 87 1.12 -17.30 16.32
C SER A 87 0.53 -16.66 17.57
N THR A 88 0.65 -15.33 17.70
CA THR A 88 0.14 -14.60 18.86
C THR A 88 -1.37 -14.35 18.77
N SER A 89 -1.88 -14.00 17.60
CA SER A 89 -3.30 -13.63 17.40
C SER A 89 -4.22 -14.80 17.08
N LYS A 90 -3.69 -15.87 16.45
CA LYS A 90 -4.48 -16.99 15.90
C LYS A 90 -3.94 -18.37 16.30
N ALA A 91 -2.89 -18.43 17.13
CA ALA A 91 -2.36 -19.66 17.73
C ALA A 91 -1.94 -20.75 16.71
N PHE A 92 -1.42 -20.36 15.54
CA PHE A 92 -0.87 -21.30 14.56
C PHE A 92 0.39 -20.78 13.87
N TRP A 93 1.16 -21.71 13.28
CA TRP A 93 2.32 -21.40 12.47
C TRP A 93 1.99 -21.50 10.98
N CYS A 94 2.10 -20.40 10.24
CA CYS A 94 1.69 -20.36 8.84
C CYS A 94 2.63 -21.16 7.92
N GLY A 95 2.06 -22.14 7.21
CA GLY A 95 2.71 -23.01 6.23
C GLY A 95 2.30 -22.78 4.78
N CYS A 96 1.66 -21.64 4.44
CA CYS A 96 1.27 -21.35 3.05
C CYS A 96 2.48 -21.23 2.11
N GLU A 97 2.24 -21.25 0.79
CA GLU A 97 3.30 -21.27 -0.23
C GLU A 97 4.31 -20.13 -0.07
N ARG A 98 3.87 -18.98 0.45
CA ARG A 98 4.70 -17.81 0.69
C ARG A 98 5.60 -17.95 1.90
N CYS A 99 5.12 -18.59 2.97
CA CYS A 99 5.85 -18.74 4.22
C CYS A 99 6.84 -19.92 4.18
N VAL A 100 6.61 -20.91 3.30
CA VAL A 100 7.55 -22.02 3.07
C VAL A 100 8.49 -21.78 1.88
N ALA A 101 8.33 -20.65 1.18
CA ALA A 101 9.23 -20.26 0.11
C ALA A 101 10.67 -20.17 0.64
N PRO A 102 11.67 -20.66 -0.11
CA PRO A 102 13.06 -20.69 0.34
C PRO A 102 13.69 -19.30 0.46
N ARG A 103 13.04 -18.27 -0.08
CA ARG A 103 13.52 -16.89 -0.10
C ARG A 103 12.34 -15.95 0.16
N ASP A 104 12.54 -15.00 1.07
CA ASP A 104 11.56 -13.97 1.37
C ASP A 104 11.80 -12.72 0.52
N SER A 105 10.85 -12.39 -0.37
CA SER A 105 10.97 -11.24 -1.27
C SER A 105 10.80 -9.89 -0.58
N THR A 106 10.26 -9.83 0.65
CA THR A 106 10.08 -8.57 1.40
C THR A 106 11.26 -8.25 2.31
N ARG A 107 12.27 -9.13 2.38
CA ARG A 107 13.48 -8.98 3.20
C ARG A 107 14.73 -9.11 2.33
N SER A 108 14.85 -8.17 1.41
CA SER A 108 15.87 -8.15 0.36
C SER A 108 16.97 -7.12 0.61
N PHE A 109 18.21 -7.49 0.32
CA PHE A 109 19.39 -6.65 0.49
C PHE A 109 20.09 -6.41 -0.85
N ARG A 110 20.67 -5.23 -1.06
CA ARG A 110 21.54 -4.96 -2.19
C ARG A 110 22.84 -5.74 -2.01
N CYS A 111 23.21 -6.56 -2.98
CA CYS A 111 24.42 -7.36 -2.86
C CYS A 111 25.69 -6.48 -2.85
N PRO A 112 26.55 -6.56 -1.82
CA PRO A 112 27.74 -5.71 -1.72
C PRO A 112 28.83 -6.07 -2.74
N ARG A 113 28.79 -7.27 -3.33
CA ARG A 113 29.77 -7.72 -4.33
C ARG A 113 29.51 -7.20 -5.73
N CYS A 114 28.26 -7.29 -6.18
CA CYS A 114 27.90 -7.00 -7.57
C CYS A 114 27.04 -5.76 -7.75
N ALA A 115 26.46 -5.20 -6.68
CA ALA A 115 25.55 -4.05 -6.67
C ALA A 115 24.28 -4.16 -7.54
N VAL A 116 24.15 -5.21 -8.35
CA VAL A 116 23.03 -5.45 -9.28
C VAL A 116 22.03 -6.47 -8.72
N GLY A 117 22.51 -7.54 -8.09
CA GLY A 117 21.63 -8.60 -7.57
C GLY A 117 21.07 -8.29 -6.19
N SER A 118 19.85 -8.77 -5.92
CA SER A 118 19.27 -8.77 -4.57
C SER A 118 19.69 -10.04 -3.83
N ALA A 119 20.24 -9.87 -2.64
CA ALA A 119 20.52 -10.95 -1.69
C ALA A 119 19.29 -11.15 -0.78
N LEU A 120 18.79 -12.38 -0.73
CA LEU A 120 17.63 -12.75 0.09
C LEU A 120 18.07 -13.71 1.19
N VAL A 121 17.39 -13.65 2.34
CA VAL A 121 17.55 -14.63 3.40
C VAL A 121 17.10 -15.99 2.89
N ALA A 122 18.02 -16.96 2.90
CA ALA A 122 17.72 -18.35 2.62
C ALA A 122 17.12 -18.97 3.89
N ALA A 123 15.97 -19.64 3.74
CA ALA A 123 15.42 -20.45 4.83
C ALA A 123 16.45 -21.53 5.22
N SER A 124 16.71 -21.68 6.53
CA SER A 124 17.53 -22.80 7.01
C SER A 124 16.80 -24.12 6.78
N GLU A 125 17.53 -25.16 6.36
CA GLU A 125 16.94 -26.51 6.19
C GLU A 125 16.40 -27.07 7.52
N SER A 126 16.94 -26.60 8.65
CA SER A 126 16.54 -26.91 10.02
C SER A 126 15.12 -26.45 10.40
N GLY A 127 14.53 -25.50 9.67
CA GLY A 127 13.16 -25.01 9.92
C GLY A 127 12.03 -25.91 9.41
N ARG A 128 12.34 -27.00 8.69
CA ARG A 128 11.34 -27.92 8.14
C ARG A 128 10.94 -29.05 9.11
N GLU A 129 11.77 -29.35 10.11
CA GLU A 129 11.56 -30.47 11.04
C GLU A 129 11.06 -30.04 12.43
N ALA A 130 10.97 -28.73 12.74
CA ALA A 130 10.50 -28.22 14.03
C ALA A 130 8.96 -28.23 14.19
N VAL A 131 8.24 -29.12 13.51
CA VAL A 131 6.84 -29.43 13.83
C VAL A 131 6.84 -30.53 14.88
N GLY A 132 7.06 -30.14 16.13
CA GLY A 132 6.83 -31.01 17.28
C GLY A 132 8.10 -31.57 17.94
N ALA A 133 8.87 -30.73 18.62
CA ALA A 133 9.59 -31.13 19.83
C ALA A 133 10.03 -29.87 20.58
N GLY A 134 9.67 -29.77 21.86
CA GLY A 134 10.24 -28.77 22.74
C GLY A 134 11.70 -29.07 23.05
N GLY A 135 12.49 -28.00 23.19
CA GLY A 135 13.77 -28.01 23.92
C GLY A 135 15.02 -27.94 23.05
N GLY A 136 15.90 -26.98 23.36
CA GLY A 136 17.30 -26.94 22.91
C GLY A 136 17.75 -25.54 22.52
N GLY A 137 18.38 -24.82 23.45
CA GLY A 137 19.00 -23.52 23.21
C GLY A 137 20.34 -23.64 22.50
N ASP A 138 20.29 -23.89 21.20
CA ASP A 138 21.44 -23.65 20.31
C ASP A 138 21.32 -22.23 19.73
N ALA A 139 22.46 -21.56 19.58
CA ALA A 139 22.54 -20.23 18.98
C ALA A 139 21.80 -20.23 17.63
N PRO A 140 21.04 -19.17 17.29
CA PRO A 140 20.32 -19.13 16.03
C PRO A 140 21.32 -19.36 14.89
N ASP A 141 21.07 -20.38 14.06
CA ASP A 141 21.83 -20.61 12.83
C ASP A 141 21.99 -19.27 12.11
N ALA A 142 23.24 -18.88 11.82
CA ALA A 142 23.52 -17.61 11.16
C ALA A 142 22.74 -17.54 9.85
N GLU A 143 21.87 -16.53 9.72
CA GLU A 143 21.03 -16.38 8.53
C GLU A 143 21.90 -16.23 7.28
N ARG A 144 21.73 -17.15 6.32
CA ARG A 144 22.51 -17.15 5.09
C ARG A 144 21.85 -16.27 4.04
N LEU A 145 22.57 -15.26 3.57
CA LEU A 145 22.14 -14.43 2.43
C LEU A 145 22.64 -14.99 1.09
N VAL A 146 21.74 -15.11 0.11
CA VAL A 146 22.07 -15.59 -1.23
C VAL A 146 21.65 -14.56 -2.27
N CYS A 147 22.64 -14.02 -2.99
CA CYS A 147 22.43 -13.13 -4.12
C CYS A 147 21.90 -13.89 -5.34
N SER A 148 20.93 -13.30 -6.02
CA SER A 148 20.38 -13.83 -7.28
C SER A 148 21.42 -13.92 -8.41
N SER A 149 22.46 -13.08 -8.38
CA SER A 149 23.44 -12.96 -9.49
C SER A 149 24.78 -13.65 -9.21
N CYS A 150 25.33 -13.50 -8.01
CA CYS A 150 26.68 -13.98 -7.68
C CYS A 150 26.74 -15.05 -6.58
N GLY A 151 25.58 -15.56 -6.13
CA GLY A 151 25.49 -16.64 -5.17
C GLY A 151 25.61 -16.21 -3.71
N ALA A 152 26.05 -17.14 -2.86
CA ALA A 152 26.08 -16.95 -1.41
C ALA A 152 27.09 -15.87 -0.98
N LEU A 153 26.64 -14.99 -0.08
CA LEU A 153 27.49 -14.01 0.60
C LEU A 153 28.34 -14.72 1.66
N SER A 154 29.47 -14.11 2.03
CA SER A 154 30.28 -14.57 3.16
C SER A 154 29.61 -14.14 4.47
N ASP A 155 30.00 -14.77 5.58
CA ASP A 155 29.45 -14.46 6.89
C ASP A 155 29.65 -12.98 7.25
N ALA A 156 30.84 -12.42 6.96
CA ALA A 156 31.11 -11.00 7.22
C ALA A 156 30.21 -10.06 6.41
N GLU A 157 29.96 -10.36 5.13
CA GLU A 157 29.05 -9.57 4.29
C GLU A 157 27.61 -9.68 4.76
N ALA A 158 27.17 -10.88 5.17
CA ALA A 158 25.83 -11.11 5.68
C ALA A 158 25.63 -10.44 7.05
N THR A 159 26.59 -10.56 7.97
CA THR A 159 26.54 -9.94 9.30
C THR A 159 26.38 -8.43 9.21
N ALA A 160 27.08 -7.75 8.30
CA ALA A 160 26.95 -6.31 8.15
C ALA A 160 25.52 -5.88 7.74
N LEU A 161 24.94 -6.57 6.75
CA LEU A 161 23.57 -6.31 6.27
C LEU A 161 22.51 -6.60 7.33
N LEU A 162 22.65 -7.73 8.04
CA LEU A 162 21.74 -8.14 9.09
C LEU A 162 21.83 -7.23 10.33
N ALA A 163 23.03 -6.75 10.68
CA ALA A 163 23.22 -5.79 11.76
C ALA A 163 22.55 -4.44 11.43
N ALA A 164 22.63 -3.99 10.19
CA ALA A 164 21.94 -2.78 9.74
C ALA A 164 20.41 -2.93 9.81
N GLU A 165 19.86 -4.06 9.38
CA GLU A 165 18.44 -4.35 9.55
C GLU A 165 18.06 -4.36 11.03
N ALA A 166 18.82 -5.07 11.86
CA ALA A 166 18.55 -5.20 13.30
C ALA A 166 18.51 -3.84 14.01
N ALA A 167 19.38 -2.90 13.61
CA ALA A 167 19.41 -1.55 14.19
C ALA A 167 18.13 -0.74 13.87
N LEU A 168 17.54 -0.92 12.69
CA LEU A 168 16.36 -0.17 12.24
C LEU A 168 15.04 -0.88 12.55
N ARG A 169 15.06 -2.19 12.80
CA ARG A 169 13.87 -3.03 12.97
C ARG A 169 12.92 -2.58 14.09
N PRO A 170 13.36 -2.16 15.29
CA PRO A 170 12.45 -1.72 16.34
C PRO A 170 11.60 -0.53 15.90
N TRP A 171 12.25 0.50 15.34
CA TRP A 171 11.56 1.68 14.81
C TRP A 171 10.64 1.32 13.66
N ALA A 172 11.09 0.48 12.71
CA ALA A 172 10.27 0.09 11.58
C ALA A 172 9.04 -0.75 11.99
N ARG A 173 9.14 -1.60 13.02
CA ARG A 173 8.00 -2.34 13.58
C ARG A 173 6.98 -1.40 14.20
N GLU A 174 7.46 -0.42 14.96
CA GLU A 174 6.59 0.61 15.55
C GLU A 174 5.85 1.39 14.45
N GLN A 175 6.56 1.87 13.43
CA GLN A 175 5.95 2.59 12.31
C GLN A 175 4.97 1.73 11.51
N ALA A 176 5.29 0.45 11.27
CA ALA A 176 4.40 -0.48 10.56
C ALA A 176 3.10 -0.73 11.34
N ALA A 177 3.16 -0.83 12.67
CA ALA A 177 1.98 -0.95 13.52
C ALA A 177 1.06 0.28 13.41
N HIS A 178 1.65 1.48 13.32
CA HIS A 178 0.89 2.71 13.09
C HIS A 178 0.26 2.76 11.67
N GLU A 179 0.95 2.27 10.64
CA GLU A 179 0.39 2.17 9.27
C GLU A 179 -0.75 1.13 9.19
N GLY A 180 -0.67 0.05 9.97
CA GLY A 180 -1.68 -1.00 10.06
C GLY A 180 -2.93 -0.61 10.86
N ALA A 181 -2.81 0.32 11.81
CA ALA A 181 -3.94 0.87 12.54
C ALA A 181 -4.76 1.80 11.63
N THR A 182 -6.05 1.49 11.46
CA THR A 182 -6.99 2.31 10.66
C THR A 182 -7.01 3.74 11.19
N LYS A 183 -6.65 4.72 10.34
CA LYS A 183 -6.57 6.14 10.66
C LYS A 183 -7.87 6.64 11.31
N GLY A 184 -7.76 7.14 12.54
CA GLY A 184 -8.62 8.21 13.05
C GLY A 184 -7.95 9.57 12.80
N PRO A 185 -8.70 10.67 12.73
CA PRO A 185 -8.17 11.98 12.36
C PRO A 185 -7.22 12.65 13.37
N ASP A 186 -6.85 11.98 14.48
CA ASP A 186 -6.04 12.59 15.55
C ASP A 186 -5.03 11.63 16.21
N SER A 187 -4.33 10.81 15.42
CA SER A 187 -3.15 10.07 15.92
C SER A 187 -1.88 10.90 15.68
N ARG A 188 -1.60 11.86 16.56
CA ARG A 188 -0.22 12.38 16.68
C ARG A 188 0.69 11.22 17.05
N LEU A 189 1.78 11.07 16.30
CA LEU A 189 2.86 10.13 16.62
C LEU A 189 3.27 10.33 18.09
N PRO A 190 3.29 9.29 18.93
CA PRO A 190 3.89 9.39 20.25
C PRO A 190 5.40 9.53 20.06
N GLY A 191 5.92 10.75 20.21
CA GLY A 191 7.35 11.03 20.03
C GLY A 191 7.74 12.50 19.84
N SER A 192 6.88 13.47 20.18
CA SER A 192 7.21 14.89 20.04
C SER A 192 8.13 15.45 21.12
N ASP A 193 8.53 14.67 22.12
CA ASP A 193 9.30 15.18 23.25
C ASP A 193 10.40 14.19 23.67
N THR A 194 11.56 14.24 23.00
CA THR A 194 12.92 14.12 23.57
C THR A 194 13.97 14.26 22.45
N ASP A 195 14.92 15.18 22.64
CA ASP A 195 16.25 15.30 22.02
C ASP A 195 16.52 14.59 20.67
N ALA A 196 16.61 15.39 19.59
CA ALA A 196 17.23 15.06 18.30
C ALA A 196 16.89 13.66 17.73
N ALA A 197 15.62 13.24 17.79
CA ALA A 197 15.17 12.04 17.10
C ALA A 197 15.42 12.19 15.58
N GLU A 198 16.31 11.36 15.05
CA GLU A 198 16.58 11.22 13.62
C GLU A 198 15.25 10.98 12.86
N GLY A 199 14.88 11.89 11.95
CA GLY A 199 13.63 11.83 11.19
C GLY A 199 13.60 10.67 10.18
N ALA A 200 12.40 10.30 9.71
CA ALA A 200 12.21 9.12 8.86
C ALA A 200 13.03 9.16 7.56
N LEU A 201 13.25 10.35 7.00
CA LEU A 201 14.06 10.52 5.79
C LEU A 201 15.54 10.16 6.02
N GLU A 202 16.09 10.47 7.19
CA GLU A 202 17.49 10.14 7.49
C GLU A 202 17.64 8.64 7.76
N ARG A 203 16.65 8.03 8.42
CA ARG A 203 16.56 6.57 8.57
C ARG A 203 16.45 5.85 7.22
N LEU A 204 15.67 6.39 6.29
CA LEU A 204 15.59 5.87 4.92
C LEU A 204 16.96 5.88 4.24
N ARG A 205 17.68 7.01 4.30
CA ARG A 205 19.03 7.14 3.73
C ARG A 205 20.01 6.18 4.39
N SER A 206 19.95 6.04 5.71
CA SER A 206 20.76 5.10 6.48
C SER A 206 20.49 3.65 6.06
N ALA A 207 19.21 3.27 5.88
CA ALA A 207 18.81 1.95 5.40
C ALA A 207 19.37 1.64 4.01
N GLU A 208 19.17 2.56 3.05
CA GLU A 208 19.62 2.40 1.67
C GLU A 208 21.15 2.36 1.58
N ALA A 209 21.85 3.23 2.32
CA ALA A 209 23.31 3.26 2.40
C ALA A 209 23.89 1.99 3.03
N ALA A 210 23.18 1.41 4.00
CA ALA A 210 23.56 0.16 4.63
C ALA A 210 23.22 -1.08 3.81
N GLY A 211 22.63 -0.93 2.62
CA GLY A 211 22.40 -2.00 1.67
C GLY A 211 21.06 -2.72 1.82
N LEU A 212 20.07 -2.13 2.50
CA LEU A 212 18.69 -2.61 2.39
C LEU A 212 18.15 -2.25 0.99
N ASP A 213 17.62 -3.24 0.28
CA ASP A 213 17.15 -3.07 -1.11
C ASP A 213 15.79 -2.37 -1.16
N ASP A 214 15.39 -1.87 -2.33
CA ASP A 214 14.14 -1.11 -2.51
C ASP A 214 12.87 -1.87 -2.10
N LYS A 215 12.93 -3.22 -2.11
CA LYS A 215 11.83 -4.13 -1.75
C LYS A 215 11.86 -4.54 -0.29
N HIS A 216 12.85 -4.08 0.48
CA HIS A 216 12.96 -4.39 1.90
C HIS A 216 11.84 -3.69 2.66
N TRP A 217 11.14 -4.41 3.53
CA TRP A 217 10.00 -3.90 4.29
C TRP A 217 10.33 -2.64 5.11
N ILE A 218 11.50 -2.58 5.76
CA ILE A 218 11.98 -1.37 6.46
C ILE A 218 12.07 -0.16 5.53
N VAL A 219 12.55 -0.35 4.30
CA VAL A 219 12.67 0.74 3.31
C VAL A 219 11.27 1.22 2.90
N ASP A 220 10.31 0.31 2.70
CA ASP A 220 8.92 0.69 2.41
C ASP A 220 8.27 1.49 3.56
N VAL A 221 8.47 1.04 4.80
CA VAL A 221 7.99 1.74 6.01
C VAL A 221 8.65 3.12 6.12
N ALA A 222 9.96 3.20 5.92
CA ALA A 222 10.70 4.46 5.99
C ALA A 222 10.26 5.46 4.92
N ARG A 223 10.02 5.00 3.70
CA ARG A 223 9.43 5.83 2.63
C ARG A 223 8.03 6.32 3.00
N GLY A 224 7.20 5.47 3.62
CA GLY A 224 5.86 5.86 4.07
C GLY A 224 5.87 6.96 5.13
N ALA A 225 6.70 6.79 6.17
CA ALA A 225 6.87 7.79 7.20
C ALA A 225 7.49 9.09 6.65
N ALA A 226 8.55 9.00 5.84
CA ALA A 226 9.19 10.15 5.22
C ALA A 226 8.24 10.93 4.29
N ALA A 227 7.36 10.25 3.55
CA ALA A 227 6.36 10.90 2.69
C ALA A 227 5.34 11.73 3.50
N THR A 228 5.08 11.31 4.75
CA THR A 228 4.18 12.02 5.68
C THR A 228 4.89 13.21 6.31
N GLU A 229 6.14 13.03 6.72
CA GLU A 229 6.96 14.10 7.33
C GLU A 229 7.40 15.18 6.32
N GLN A 230 7.57 14.81 5.05
CA GLN A 230 8.11 15.68 3.99
C GLN A 230 7.15 15.75 2.79
N PRO A 231 6.10 16.59 2.84
CA PRO A 231 5.11 16.70 1.75
C PRO A 231 5.71 17.02 0.37
N ALA A 232 6.82 17.76 0.34
CA ALA A 232 7.52 18.10 -0.91
C ALA A 232 8.10 16.86 -1.63
N MET A 233 8.40 15.79 -0.90
CA MET A 233 8.94 14.53 -1.44
C MET A 233 7.87 13.43 -1.56
N ALA A 234 6.64 13.68 -1.13
CA ALA A 234 5.60 12.66 -1.03
C ALA A 234 5.34 11.94 -2.37
N CYS A 235 5.23 12.68 -3.48
CA CYS A 235 5.00 12.08 -4.80
C CYS A 235 6.14 11.14 -5.21
N GLU A 236 7.40 11.55 -5.01
CA GLU A 236 8.57 10.75 -5.35
C GLU A 236 8.61 9.45 -4.50
N LEU A 237 8.46 9.59 -3.19
CA LEU A 237 8.49 8.47 -2.26
C LEU A 237 7.33 7.49 -2.51
N LEU A 238 6.12 7.98 -2.82
CA LEU A 238 4.99 7.15 -3.19
C LEU A 238 5.23 6.37 -4.49
N ARG A 239 5.83 7.01 -5.52
CA ARG A 239 6.22 6.31 -6.76
C ARG A 239 7.24 5.19 -6.48
N GLN A 240 8.22 5.44 -5.63
CA GLN A 240 9.20 4.43 -5.22
C GLN A 240 8.53 3.25 -4.50
N ARG A 241 7.60 3.52 -3.57
CA ARG A 241 6.80 2.47 -2.90
C ARG A 241 5.97 1.66 -3.90
N ILE A 242 5.25 2.32 -4.82
CA ILE A 242 4.44 1.65 -5.86
C ILE A 242 5.31 0.72 -6.71
N SER A 243 6.48 1.22 -7.15
CA SER A 243 7.44 0.45 -7.95
C SER A 243 7.90 -0.80 -7.19
N ALA A 244 8.31 -0.65 -5.93
CA ALA A 244 8.75 -1.75 -5.09
C ALA A 244 7.66 -2.82 -4.91
N GLN A 245 6.41 -2.42 -4.62
CA GLN A 245 5.29 -3.36 -4.44
C GLN A 245 4.93 -4.13 -5.71
N GLY A 246 5.18 -3.56 -6.90
CA GLY A 246 5.01 -4.25 -8.18
C GLY A 246 5.83 -5.55 -8.30
N HIS A 247 6.92 -5.66 -7.55
CA HIS A 247 7.81 -6.83 -7.55
C HIS A 247 7.55 -7.84 -6.42
N VAL A 248 6.73 -7.48 -5.43
CA VAL A 248 6.51 -8.27 -4.21
C VAL A 248 5.42 -9.35 -4.43
N GLY A 249 4.45 -9.10 -5.31
CA GLY A 249 3.49 -10.10 -5.80
C GLY A 249 2.03 -9.80 -5.46
N ALA A 250 1.13 -10.74 -5.77
CA ALA A 250 -0.32 -10.54 -5.72
C ALA A 250 -0.84 -10.15 -4.32
N HIS A 251 -0.18 -10.60 -3.25
CA HIS A 251 -0.57 -10.28 -1.88
C HIS A 251 -0.53 -8.78 -1.56
N ALA A 252 0.35 -8.02 -2.23
CA ALA A 252 0.49 -6.57 -2.07
C ALA A 252 -0.54 -5.75 -2.87
N ALA A 253 -1.47 -6.40 -3.61
CA ALA A 253 -2.41 -5.71 -4.49
C ALA A 253 -3.24 -4.62 -3.79
N THR A 254 -3.76 -4.90 -2.59
CA THR A 254 -4.53 -3.92 -1.81
C THR A 254 -3.66 -2.73 -1.39
N LYS A 255 -2.45 -2.98 -0.87
CA LYS A 255 -1.51 -1.91 -0.49
C LYS A 255 -1.13 -1.06 -1.70
N ARG A 256 -0.84 -1.69 -2.85
CA ARG A 256 -0.52 -1.00 -4.10
C ARG A 256 -1.66 -0.13 -4.61
N ALA A 257 -2.91 -0.61 -4.56
CA ALA A 257 -4.06 0.18 -4.96
C ALA A 257 -4.22 1.45 -4.10
N ARG A 258 -4.07 1.31 -2.77
CA ARG A 258 -4.11 2.44 -1.82
C ARG A 258 -2.94 3.41 -1.99
N LEU A 259 -1.75 2.91 -2.34
CA LEU A 259 -0.61 3.77 -2.69
C LEU A 259 -0.88 4.60 -3.96
N HIS A 260 -1.51 4.01 -4.98
CA HIS A 260 -1.94 4.75 -6.17
C HIS A 260 -2.98 5.83 -5.85
N HIS A 261 -3.92 5.53 -4.95
CA HIS A 261 -4.87 6.52 -4.44
C HIS A 261 -4.15 7.70 -3.78
N ALA A 262 -3.28 7.42 -2.82
CA ALA A 262 -2.50 8.43 -2.10
C ALA A 262 -1.60 9.25 -3.03
N LEU A 263 -1.01 8.63 -4.07
CA LEU A 263 -0.25 9.34 -5.09
C LEU A 263 -1.13 10.32 -5.87
N GLY A 264 -2.34 9.89 -6.26
CA GLY A 264 -3.32 10.76 -6.92
C GLY A 264 -3.65 12.00 -6.08
N GLU A 265 -3.83 11.83 -4.77
CA GLU A 265 -4.09 12.94 -3.85
C GLU A 265 -2.91 13.91 -3.78
N ALA A 266 -1.69 13.38 -3.60
CA ALA A 266 -0.47 14.19 -3.53
C ALA A 266 -0.22 14.98 -4.84
N LEU A 267 -0.45 14.35 -6.00
CA LEU A 267 -0.30 15.00 -7.31
C LEU A 267 -1.36 16.09 -7.54
N CYS A 268 -2.59 15.89 -7.05
CA CYS A 268 -3.63 16.92 -7.12
C CYS A 268 -3.28 18.19 -6.35
N VAL A 269 -2.46 18.09 -5.29
CA VAL A 269 -1.96 19.26 -4.55
C VAL A 269 -0.99 20.09 -5.38
N LEU A 270 -0.14 19.45 -6.20
CA LEU A 270 0.76 20.16 -7.13
C LEU A 270 -0.04 20.89 -8.21
N GLY A 271 -1.05 20.22 -8.77
CA GLY A 271 -2.08 20.82 -9.61
C GLY A 271 -1.62 21.31 -10.98
N ASP A 272 -0.36 21.14 -11.37
CA ASP A 272 0.12 21.35 -12.74
C ASP A 272 -0.44 20.31 -13.71
N THR A 273 -0.37 20.61 -15.01
CA THR A 273 -0.99 19.77 -16.05
C THR A 273 -0.40 18.37 -16.11
N GLU A 274 0.91 18.23 -15.91
CA GLU A 274 1.60 16.92 -15.90
C GLU A 274 1.19 16.11 -14.66
N SER A 275 1.24 16.72 -13.48
CA SER A 275 0.81 16.07 -12.23
C SER A 275 -0.66 15.66 -12.27
N LEU A 276 -1.56 16.50 -12.80
CA LEU A 276 -2.98 16.15 -12.93
C LEU A 276 -3.19 14.99 -13.92
N GLN A 277 -2.42 14.93 -15.00
CA GLN A 277 -2.48 13.82 -15.94
C GLN A 277 -2.05 12.50 -15.28
N GLU A 278 -0.96 12.52 -14.51
CA GLU A 278 -0.53 11.36 -13.74
C GLU A 278 -1.55 11.00 -12.64
N ALA A 279 -2.15 11.99 -11.97
CA ALA A 279 -3.17 11.76 -10.94
C ALA A 279 -4.38 11.01 -11.50
N VAL A 280 -4.87 11.37 -12.70
CA VAL A 280 -5.94 10.62 -13.38
C VAL A 280 -5.53 9.16 -13.58
N ALA A 281 -4.31 8.90 -14.07
CA ALA A 281 -3.81 7.55 -14.29
C ALA A 281 -3.69 6.77 -12.97
N ALA A 282 -3.19 7.41 -11.91
CA ALA A 282 -3.04 6.80 -10.59
C ALA A 282 -4.41 6.42 -10.00
N TYR A 283 -5.39 7.33 -10.01
CA TYR A 283 -6.74 7.01 -9.56
C TYR A 283 -7.41 5.93 -10.39
N ASN A 284 -7.14 5.87 -11.70
CA ASN A 284 -7.68 4.81 -12.54
C ASN A 284 -7.15 3.42 -12.12
N VAL A 285 -5.84 3.30 -11.89
CA VAL A 285 -5.22 2.06 -11.41
C VAL A 285 -5.77 1.66 -10.02
N ALA A 286 -5.94 2.65 -9.13
CA ALA A 286 -6.54 2.42 -7.82
C ALA A 286 -7.98 1.89 -7.96
N ALA A 287 -8.83 2.56 -8.74
CA ALA A 287 -10.22 2.18 -8.95
C ALA A 287 -10.35 0.77 -9.56
N GLU A 288 -9.63 0.47 -10.64
CA GLU A 288 -9.67 -0.86 -11.27
C GLU A 288 -9.21 -1.98 -10.33
N SER A 289 -8.14 -1.71 -9.56
CA SER A 289 -7.62 -2.70 -8.61
C SER A 289 -8.59 -2.94 -7.45
N LEU A 290 -9.21 -1.88 -6.93
CA LEU A 290 -10.18 -1.98 -5.83
C LEU A 290 -11.48 -2.65 -6.27
N ALA A 291 -11.95 -2.39 -7.49
CA ALA A 291 -13.09 -3.10 -8.08
C ALA A 291 -12.81 -4.60 -8.22
N LEU A 292 -11.61 -4.97 -8.68
CA LEU A 292 -11.23 -6.38 -8.78
C LEU A 292 -11.18 -7.06 -7.41
N LEU A 293 -10.69 -6.36 -6.38
CA LEU A 293 -10.51 -6.91 -5.05
C LEU A 293 -11.82 -6.97 -4.24
N PHE A 294 -12.70 -5.98 -4.40
CA PHE A 294 -13.81 -5.75 -3.48
C PHE A 294 -15.15 -5.46 -4.18
N GLY A 295 -15.18 -5.43 -5.51
CA GLY A 295 -16.39 -5.13 -6.31
C GLY A 295 -16.59 -3.63 -6.59
N ASP A 296 -17.44 -3.34 -7.59
CA ASP A 296 -17.73 -1.98 -8.07
C ASP A 296 -18.52 -1.14 -7.06
N ASP A 297 -19.22 -1.80 -6.13
CA ASP A 297 -19.99 -1.10 -5.09
C ASP A 297 -19.15 -0.70 -3.87
N HIS A 298 -17.88 -1.15 -3.80
CA HIS A 298 -17.02 -0.88 -2.65
C HIS A 298 -16.71 0.62 -2.49
N PRO A 299 -16.79 1.19 -1.27
CA PRO A 299 -16.55 2.62 -1.03
C PRO A 299 -15.20 3.12 -1.57
N GLU A 300 -14.09 2.41 -1.29
CA GLU A 300 -12.76 2.81 -1.79
C GLU A 300 -12.71 2.83 -3.34
N HIS A 301 -13.42 1.93 -4.02
CA HIS A 301 -13.49 1.94 -5.49
C HIS A 301 -14.27 3.18 -5.97
N ARG A 302 -15.46 3.41 -5.41
CA ARG A 302 -16.34 4.52 -5.81
C ARG A 302 -15.68 5.87 -5.57
N GLU A 303 -14.95 6.00 -4.46
CA GLU A 303 -14.15 7.18 -4.15
C GLU A 303 -13.04 7.40 -5.19
N ALA A 304 -12.20 6.38 -5.44
CA ALA A 304 -11.12 6.47 -6.42
C ALA A 304 -11.65 6.81 -7.83
N ALA A 305 -12.75 6.20 -8.26
CA ALA A 305 -13.41 6.49 -9.54
C ALA A 305 -13.95 7.93 -9.61
N THR A 306 -14.55 8.41 -8.52
CA THR A 306 -15.04 9.80 -8.43
C THR A 306 -13.90 10.79 -8.52
N LEU A 307 -12.81 10.55 -7.78
CA LEU A 307 -11.62 11.41 -7.80
C LEU A 307 -10.95 11.41 -9.17
N ARG A 308 -10.86 10.26 -9.85
CA ARG A 308 -10.41 10.17 -11.25
C ARG A 308 -11.20 11.11 -12.15
N ASP A 309 -12.52 11.03 -12.11
CA ASP A 309 -13.41 11.79 -13.00
C ASP A 309 -13.37 13.30 -12.70
N LEU A 310 -13.31 13.68 -11.42
CA LEU A 310 -13.14 15.07 -11.01
C LEU A 310 -11.78 15.62 -11.47
N THR A 311 -10.72 14.84 -11.33
CA THR A 311 -9.36 15.23 -11.72
C THR A 311 -9.24 15.35 -13.24
N ALA A 312 -9.88 14.46 -14.00
CA ALA A 312 -9.95 14.56 -15.47
C ALA A 312 -10.66 15.84 -15.93
N LYS A 313 -11.75 16.25 -15.25
CA LYS A 313 -12.42 17.53 -15.54
C LYS A 313 -11.52 18.72 -15.23
N LYS A 314 -10.80 18.70 -14.09
CA LYS A 314 -9.82 19.75 -13.73
C LYS A 314 -8.70 19.86 -14.77
N LEU A 315 -8.13 18.73 -15.18
CA LEU A 315 -7.10 18.66 -16.23
C LEU A 315 -7.59 19.27 -17.54
N ALA A 316 -8.79 18.87 -18.01
CA ALA A 316 -9.36 19.39 -19.25
C ALA A 316 -9.60 20.91 -19.18
N HIS A 317 -10.03 21.44 -18.03
CA HIS A 317 -10.17 22.88 -17.85
C HIS A 317 -8.82 23.61 -17.95
N LYS A 318 -7.78 23.07 -17.31
CA LYS A 318 -6.44 23.65 -17.30
C LYS A 318 -5.80 23.65 -18.69
N GLN A 319 -5.89 22.55 -19.41
CA GLN A 319 -5.42 22.45 -20.80
C GLN A 319 -6.11 23.46 -21.73
N ARG A 320 -7.41 23.72 -21.53
CA ARG A 320 -8.13 24.77 -22.28
C ARG A 320 -7.64 26.18 -21.94
N ALA A 321 -7.32 26.45 -20.67
CA ALA A 321 -6.78 27.73 -20.26
C ALA A 321 -5.37 27.98 -20.86
N GLU A 322 -4.54 26.93 -20.95
CA GLU A 322 -3.19 27.00 -21.51
C GLU A 322 -3.18 27.14 -23.04
N THR A 323 -4.17 26.56 -23.73
CA THR A 323 -4.31 26.66 -25.20
C THR A 323 -5.06 27.91 -25.67
N GLY A 324 -5.72 28.64 -24.76
CA GLY A 324 -6.40 29.90 -25.03
C GLY A 324 -5.45 31.10 -25.07
N ARG A 325 -4.98 31.47 -26.27
CA ARG A 325 -4.27 32.73 -26.58
C ARG A 325 -5.09 33.95 -26.06
N PRO A 326 -4.48 35.02 -25.52
CA PRO A 326 -5.22 36.22 -25.16
C PRO A 326 -5.87 36.82 -26.42
N LEU A 327 -7.15 37.18 -26.33
CA LEU A 327 -7.81 38.04 -27.32
C LEU A 327 -6.99 39.33 -27.40
N GLY A 328 -6.24 39.47 -28.50
CA GLY A 328 -5.54 40.70 -28.81
C GLY A 328 -6.53 41.84 -28.76
N SER A 329 -6.22 42.84 -27.94
CA SER A 329 -6.84 44.16 -27.94
C SER A 329 -6.64 44.75 -29.34
N GLY A 330 -7.60 44.48 -30.23
CA GLY A 330 -7.78 45.20 -31.47
C GLY A 330 -8.01 46.66 -31.11
N SER A 331 -7.05 47.48 -31.50
CA SER A 331 -7.10 48.94 -31.52
C SER A 331 -8.46 49.44 -32.03
N ASP A 332 -9.09 50.30 -31.24
CA ASP A 332 -10.06 51.28 -31.74
C ASP A 332 -9.49 52.03 -32.95
N PRO A 333 -10.38 52.40 -33.89
CA PRO A 333 -10.47 53.82 -34.16
C PRO A 333 -11.91 54.32 -34.21
N ALA A 334 -12.17 55.30 -33.32
CA ALA A 334 -12.85 56.56 -33.58
C ALA A 334 -14.00 56.62 -34.62
N SER A 335 -15.21 56.80 -34.09
CA SER A 335 -16.19 57.85 -34.44
C SER A 335 -16.37 58.30 -35.90
N HIS A 336 -17.59 58.14 -36.45
CA HIS A 336 -18.29 59.28 -37.06
C HIS A 336 -19.81 59.09 -37.15
N ALA A 337 -20.49 60.22 -36.95
CA ALA A 337 -21.92 60.40 -36.76
C ALA A 337 -22.75 60.33 -38.05
N GLY A 338 -24.05 60.08 -37.92
CA GLY A 338 -25.01 60.32 -39.02
C GLY A 338 -26.37 59.66 -38.79
N GLY A 339 -27.30 60.35 -38.14
CA GLY A 339 -28.66 59.85 -37.90
C GLY A 339 -29.56 59.84 -39.14
N LYS A 340 -30.69 59.12 -39.03
CA LYS A 340 -32.06 59.61 -39.34
C LYS A 340 -33.12 58.55 -39.03
N ARG A 341 -34.19 59.01 -38.38
CA ARG A 341 -35.49 58.35 -38.19
C ARG A 341 -36.30 58.32 -39.50
N ALA A 342 -37.11 57.28 -39.67
CA ALA A 342 -38.44 57.17 -40.32
C ALA A 342 -38.61 55.70 -40.77
N ALA A 343 -39.77 55.05 -40.91
CA ALA A 343 -41.17 55.20 -40.55
C ALA A 343 -41.88 53.91 -41.06
N LEU A 344 -43.07 53.63 -40.55
CA LEU A 344 -43.99 52.53 -40.86
C LEU A 344 -44.09 52.09 -42.34
N ALA A 345 -44.35 50.79 -42.57
CA ALA A 345 -45.57 50.34 -43.28
C ALA A 345 -45.82 48.83 -43.14
N ARG A 346 -47.02 48.50 -42.65
CA ARG A 346 -47.71 47.20 -42.79
C ARG A 346 -48.01 46.93 -44.28
N LYS A 347 -47.95 45.68 -44.72
CA LYS A 347 -48.98 45.12 -45.63
C LYS A 347 -49.01 43.58 -45.56
N ARG A 348 -50.18 43.07 -45.17
CA ARG A 348 -50.66 41.70 -45.37
C ARG A 348 -51.00 41.50 -46.86
N GLY A 349 -50.89 40.26 -47.33
CA GLY A 349 -51.68 39.77 -48.47
C GLY A 349 -50.98 38.73 -49.34
N ARG A 350 -51.05 37.45 -48.95
CA ARG A 350 -51.89 36.41 -49.57
C ARG A 350 -51.73 35.11 -48.79
#